data_AF-A0A4T0V6W2-F1
#
_entry.id   AF-A0A4T0V6W2-F1
#
_cell.length_a   1.000
_cell.length_b   1.000
_cell.length_c   1.000
_cell.angle_alpha   90.00
_cell.angle_beta   90.00
_cell.angle_gamma   90.00
#
_symmetry.space_group_name_H-M   'P 1'
#
loop_
_entity.id
_entity.type
_entity.pdbx_description
1 polymer ?
#
loop_
_entity_poly.entity_id
_entity_poly.type
_entity_poly.pdbx_seq_one_letter_code
_entity_poly.pdbx_strand_id
1 'polypeptide(L)'
;MDMLGHVNNVRYVDYLQEARVDLFRSHSHDRYDGGTPGEALVEGIVVVRHEVTYLRPLLFSRTPVTIEVWVTRIRTASFTLAYEVFHERADGTRRVYLRASTVLAPYRFDAEQPRRLSDAERAMLEQFLEPEPAAKRPAAVAVRPAPERHYPVHVRFSDVDVYRHVNNVMYFEYFQEARIRLITDLASEVREGARYHFVVAQTDVDYHRALTLRSDPYDCWTRIASVGTSSVTMEAAITAPEDTDTVLARARVVLVLFDPATQRPTPFPDEHRALLDRLAAAE
;
A
#
# COMPACT_ATOMS: atom_id res chain seq x y z
N MET A 1 5.70 3.20 -16.40
CA MET A 1 6.51 1.97 -16.35
C MET A 1 7.71 2.26 -15.45
N ASP A 2 8.22 1.28 -14.71
CA ASP A 2 9.47 1.38 -13.96
C ASP A 2 10.70 1.10 -14.85
N MET A 3 11.90 1.13 -14.27
CA MET A 3 13.16 0.90 -14.99
C MET A 3 13.31 -0.52 -15.57
N LEU A 4 12.51 -1.49 -15.08
CA LEU A 4 12.50 -2.85 -15.58
C LEU A 4 11.46 -3.05 -16.70
N GLY A 5 10.75 -1.98 -17.09
CA GLY A 5 9.67 -2.07 -18.07
C GLY A 5 8.43 -2.78 -17.51
N HIS A 6 8.22 -2.75 -16.18
CA HIS A 6 6.98 -3.17 -15.55
C HIS A 6 6.06 -1.98 -15.28
N VAL A 7 4.77 -2.21 -15.09
CA VAL A 7 3.89 -1.20 -14.47
C VAL A 7 4.41 -0.92 -13.06
N ASN A 8 4.54 0.36 -12.68
CA ASN A 8 5.05 0.73 -11.37
C ASN A 8 4.12 0.15 -10.28
N ASN A 9 4.71 -0.46 -9.24
CA ASN A 9 3.99 -1.08 -8.14
C ASN A 9 2.95 -0.16 -7.48
N VAL A 10 3.20 1.15 -7.41
CA VAL A 10 2.25 2.12 -6.83
C VAL A 10 1.00 2.29 -7.69
N ARG A 11 1.13 2.18 -9.03
CA ARG A 11 0.00 2.32 -9.95
C ARG A 11 -1.07 1.25 -9.80
N TYR A 12 -0.73 0.10 -9.24
CA TYR A 12 -1.75 -0.89 -8.94
C TYR A 12 -2.73 -0.40 -7.87
N VAL A 13 -2.30 0.45 -6.94
CA VAL A 13 -3.17 0.97 -5.88
C VAL A 13 -4.20 1.95 -6.44
N ASP A 14 -3.84 2.71 -7.48
CA ASP A 14 -4.80 3.50 -8.27
C ASP A 14 -5.92 2.59 -8.81
N TYR A 15 -5.55 1.45 -9.39
CA TYR A 15 -6.51 0.48 -9.94
C TYR A 15 -7.46 -0.07 -8.86
N LEU A 16 -6.95 -0.33 -7.65
CA LEU A 16 -7.79 -0.79 -6.53
C LEU A 16 -8.78 0.29 -6.09
N GLN A 17 -8.35 1.56 -6.10
CA GLN A 17 -9.20 2.70 -5.79
C GLN A 17 -10.29 2.88 -6.86
N GLU A 18 -9.95 2.81 -8.14
CA GLU A 18 -10.91 2.88 -9.24
C GLU A 18 -11.95 1.76 -9.16
N ALA A 19 -11.51 0.51 -9.02
CA ALA A 19 -12.40 -0.65 -8.91
C ALA A 19 -13.36 -0.54 -7.72
N ARG A 20 -12.89 -0.04 -6.56
CA ARG A 20 -13.74 0.21 -5.40
C ARG A 20 -14.81 1.27 -5.66
N VAL A 21 -14.40 2.39 -6.27
CA VAL A 21 -15.34 3.49 -6.58
C VAL A 21 -16.39 3.01 -7.56
N ASP A 22 -16.00 2.22 -8.57
CA ASP A 22 -16.94 1.62 -9.52
C ASP A 22 -17.91 0.64 -8.82
N LEU A 23 -17.43 -0.24 -7.94
CA LEU A 23 -18.29 -1.15 -7.17
C LEU A 23 -19.40 -0.37 -6.43
N PHE A 24 -19.06 0.71 -5.73
CA PHE A 24 -20.05 1.50 -4.98
C PHE A 24 -21.00 2.30 -5.87
N ARG A 25 -20.52 2.89 -6.97
CA ARG A 25 -21.35 3.71 -7.86
C ARG A 25 -22.29 2.88 -8.73
N SER A 26 -21.78 1.79 -9.29
CA SER A 26 -22.48 1.02 -10.31
C SER A 26 -23.55 0.07 -9.75
N HIS A 27 -23.52 -0.21 -8.44
CA HIS A 27 -24.40 -1.21 -7.82
C HIS A 27 -25.26 -0.66 -6.67
N SER A 28 -25.43 0.66 -6.61
CA SER A 28 -26.34 1.29 -5.65
C SER A 28 -27.45 2.01 -6.39
N HIS A 29 -28.60 1.36 -6.53
CA HIS A 29 -29.74 1.87 -7.31
C HIS A 29 -30.87 2.44 -6.45
N ASP A 30 -31.01 1.96 -5.21
CA ASP A 30 -32.05 2.41 -4.30
C ASP A 30 -31.68 3.77 -3.69
N ARG A 31 -32.41 4.82 -4.13
CA ARG A 31 -32.24 6.20 -3.67
C ARG A 31 -33.01 6.46 -2.38
N TYR A 32 -32.37 7.12 -1.42
CA TYR A 32 -33.03 7.74 -0.26
C TYR A 32 -32.78 9.25 -0.28
N ASP A 33 -33.44 10.00 0.62
CA ASP A 33 -33.22 11.43 0.79
C ASP A 33 -31.72 11.68 1.12
N GLY A 34 -31.02 12.36 0.22
CA GLY A 34 -29.57 12.60 0.30
C GLY A 34 -28.66 11.70 -0.57
N GLY A 35 -29.18 10.74 -1.35
CA GLY A 35 -28.39 9.93 -2.30
C GLY A 35 -28.58 8.42 -2.14
N THR A 36 -27.72 7.62 -2.79
CA THR A 36 -27.67 6.16 -2.63
C THR A 36 -26.67 5.76 -1.53
N PRO A 37 -26.81 4.60 -0.87
CA PRO A 37 -25.80 4.12 0.09
C PRO A 37 -24.38 4.02 -0.51
N GLY A 38 -24.27 3.73 -1.81
CA GLY A 38 -23.01 3.72 -2.53
C GLY A 38 -22.38 5.11 -2.67
N GLU A 39 -23.18 6.14 -3.00
CA GLU A 39 -22.72 7.54 -3.04
C GLU A 39 -22.20 7.98 -1.67
N ALA A 40 -22.95 7.67 -0.60
CA ALA A 40 -22.55 8.00 0.77
C ALA A 40 -21.24 7.31 1.19
N LEU A 41 -20.99 6.08 0.72
CA LEU A 41 -19.72 5.40 0.96
C LEU A 41 -18.58 5.99 0.13
N VAL A 42 -18.81 6.35 -1.14
CA VAL A 42 -17.79 7.00 -1.98
C VAL A 42 -17.30 8.31 -1.36
N GLU A 43 -18.21 9.09 -0.79
CA GLU A 43 -17.89 10.38 -0.18
C GLU A 43 -17.44 10.28 1.28
N GLY A 44 -17.88 9.24 1.99
CA GLY A 44 -17.86 9.17 3.45
C GLY A 44 -17.06 8.00 4.02
N ILE A 45 -15.99 7.55 3.35
CA ILE A 45 -15.08 6.51 3.87
C ILE A 45 -13.63 6.97 3.87
N VAL A 46 -12.86 6.39 4.79
CA VAL A 46 -11.40 6.47 4.79
C VAL A 46 -10.78 5.08 4.69
N VAL A 47 -9.60 5.01 4.10
CA VAL A 47 -8.78 3.79 4.11
C VAL A 47 -8.04 3.73 5.44
N VAL A 48 -8.24 2.63 6.18
CA VAL A 48 -7.52 2.35 7.43
C VAL A 48 -6.25 1.56 7.14
N ARG A 49 -6.29 0.67 6.15
CA ARG A 49 -5.17 -0.22 5.82
C ARG A 49 -5.26 -0.72 4.39
N HIS A 50 -4.10 -0.90 3.77
CA HIS A 50 -3.90 -1.72 2.58
C HIS A 50 -2.91 -2.87 2.86
N GLU A 51 -3.17 -4.02 2.27
CA GLU A 51 -2.25 -5.16 2.18
C GLU A 51 -2.17 -5.57 0.72
N VAL A 52 -1.01 -5.42 0.09
CA VAL A 52 -0.87 -5.57 -1.36
C VAL A 52 0.23 -6.58 -1.67
N THR A 53 -0.15 -7.74 -2.20
CA THR A 53 0.77 -8.80 -2.63
C THR A 53 0.93 -8.77 -4.15
N TYR A 54 2.16 -8.57 -4.60
CA TYR A 54 2.53 -8.57 -6.01
C TYR A 54 3.01 -9.97 -6.41
N LEU A 55 2.24 -10.66 -7.23
CA LEU A 55 2.53 -12.04 -7.63
C LEU A 55 3.36 -12.09 -8.91
N ARG A 56 3.10 -11.18 -9.86
CA ARG A 56 3.76 -11.14 -11.17
C ARG A 56 3.80 -9.72 -11.70
N PRO A 57 4.85 -9.34 -12.44
CA PRO A 57 4.88 -8.04 -13.12
C PRO A 57 3.82 -7.99 -14.22
N LEU A 58 3.07 -6.89 -14.25
CA LEU A 58 2.24 -6.50 -15.39
C LEU A 58 3.12 -5.70 -16.35
N LEU A 59 3.12 -6.10 -17.62
CA LEU A 59 3.78 -5.38 -18.70
C LEU A 59 2.75 -4.51 -19.41
N PHE A 60 3.25 -3.49 -20.12
CA PHE A 60 2.39 -2.72 -21.02
C PHE A 60 1.75 -3.67 -22.04
N SER A 61 0.43 -3.61 -22.14
CA SER A 61 -0.38 -4.41 -23.05
C SER A 61 -1.54 -3.56 -23.56
N ARG A 62 -2.03 -3.88 -24.76
CA ARG A 62 -3.29 -3.33 -25.28
C ARG A 62 -4.51 -4.08 -24.75
N THR A 63 -4.31 -5.29 -24.24
CA THR A 63 -5.36 -6.04 -23.55
C THR A 63 -5.57 -5.43 -22.17
N PRO A 64 -6.79 -5.01 -21.81
CA PRO A 64 -7.07 -4.48 -20.48
C PRO A 64 -6.95 -5.59 -19.43
N VAL A 65 -6.53 -5.20 -18.22
CA VAL A 65 -6.61 -6.07 -17.05
C VAL A 65 -8.04 -6.10 -16.51
N THR A 66 -8.45 -7.25 -16.00
CA THR A 66 -9.67 -7.40 -15.23
C THR A 66 -9.34 -7.24 -13.76
N ILE A 67 -10.20 -6.54 -13.02
CA ILE A 67 -10.12 -6.39 -11.58
C ILE A 67 -11.42 -6.92 -10.99
N GLU A 68 -11.31 -7.92 -10.14
CA GLU A 68 -12.42 -8.34 -9.29
C GLU A 68 -12.23 -7.74 -7.89
N VAL A 69 -13.35 -7.31 -7.30
CA VAL A 69 -13.41 -6.74 -5.96
C VAL A 69 -14.66 -7.26 -5.26
N TRP A 70 -14.50 -7.72 -4.02
CA TRP A 70 -15.58 -8.27 -3.21
C TRP A 70 -15.38 -7.94 -1.73
N VAL A 71 -16.43 -8.10 -0.93
CA VAL A 71 -16.40 -7.86 0.52
C VAL A 71 -16.05 -9.17 1.22
N THR A 72 -15.01 -9.20 2.05
CA THR A 72 -14.64 -10.41 2.81
C THR A 72 -15.06 -10.35 4.27
N ARG A 73 -15.35 -9.14 4.78
CA ARG A 73 -15.74 -8.93 6.17
C ARG A 73 -16.51 -7.64 6.36
N ILE A 74 -17.56 -7.69 7.17
CA ILE A 74 -18.32 -6.53 7.62
C ILE A 74 -18.32 -6.51 9.16
N ARG A 75 -17.91 -5.38 9.75
CA ARG A 75 -17.99 -5.11 11.19
C ARG A 75 -18.94 -3.95 11.45
N THR A 76 -19.00 -3.43 12.68
CA THR A 76 -19.89 -2.32 13.04
C THR A 76 -19.47 -0.99 12.42
N ALA A 77 -18.16 -0.70 12.38
CA ALA A 77 -17.60 0.58 11.92
C ALA A 77 -16.46 0.40 10.90
N SER A 78 -16.39 -0.78 10.28
CA SER A 78 -15.42 -1.07 9.24
C SER A 78 -15.90 -2.22 8.36
N PHE A 79 -15.35 -2.32 7.16
CA PHE A 79 -15.48 -3.49 6.31
C PHE A 79 -14.16 -3.71 5.55
N THR A 80 -14.02 -4.89 4.97
CA THR A 80 -12.81 -5.31 4.26
C THR A 80 -13.17 -5.70 2.84
N LEU A 81 -12.50 -5.07 1.89
CA LEU A 81 -12.52 -5.46 0.48
C LEU A 81 -11.31 -6.35 0.19
N ALA A 82 -11.49 -7.33 -0.70
CA ALA A 82 -10.43 -8.08 -1.33
C ALA A 82 -10.44 -7.83 -2.83
N TYR A 83 -9.27 -7.99 -3.45
CA TYR A 83 -9.06 -7.66 -4.86
C TYR A 83 -8.18 -8.71 -5.54
N GLU A 84 -8.50 -9.02 -6.79
CA GLU A 84 -7.62 -9.72 -7.72
C GLU A 84 -7.48 -8.94 -9.03
N VAL A 85 -6.24 -8.67 -9.45
CA VAL A 85 -5.93 -8.08 -10.76
C VAL A 85 -5.35 -9.16 -11.66
N PHE A 86 -6.02 -9.46 -12.78
CA PHE A 86 -5.65 -10.59 -13.64
C PHE A 86 -5.95 -10.37 -15.13
N HIS A 87 -5.35 -11.22 -15.96
CA HIS A 87 -5.88 -11.52 -17.31
C HIS A 87 -6.48 -12.91 -17.30
N GLU A 88 -7.66 -13.06 -17.88
CA GLU A 88 -8.21 -14.36 -18.21
C GLU A 88 -7.60 -14.88 -19.50
N ARG A 89 -7.19 -16.14 -19.51
CA ARG A 89 -6.66 -16.82 -20.69
C ARG A 89 -7.81 -17.49 -21.45
N ALA A 90 -7.57 -17.80 -22.72
CA ALA A 90 -8.55 -18.48 -23.57
C ALA A 90 -8.98 -19.86 -23.03
N ASP A 91 -8.18 -20.48 -22.17
CA ASP A 91 -8.49 -21.76 -21.50
C ASP A 91 -9.28 -21.59 -20.18
N GLY A 92 -9.73 -20.37 -19.85
CA GLY A 92 -10.44 -20.03 -18.62
C GLY A 92 -9.53 -19.88 -17.39
N THR A 93 -8.22 -20.09 -17.51
CA THR A 93 -7.30 -19.91 -16.37
C THR A 93 -6.93 -18.44 -16.18
N ARG A 94 -6.75 -18.03 -14.92
CA ARG A 94 -6.36 -16.66 -14.58
C ARG A 94 -4.85 -16.51 -14.44
N ARG A 95 -4.29 -15.50 -15.12
CA ARG A 95 -2.95 -14.98 -14.81
C ARG A 95 -3.09 -13.82 -13.84
N VAL A 96 -2.99 -14.13 -12.54
CA VAL A 96 -3.09 -13.13 -11.47
C VAL A 96 -1.76 -12.39 -11.31
N TYR A 97 -1.83 -11.05 -11.27
CA TYR A 97 -0.70 -10.15 -11.07
C TYR A 97 -0.63 -9.63 -9.65
N LEU A 98 -1.78 -9.38 -9.03
CA LEU A 98 -1.87 -8.79 -7.70
C LEU A 98 -3.07 -9.34 -6.95
N ARG A 99 -2.85 -9.56 -5.65
CA ARG A 99 -3.91 -9.78 -4.66
C ARG A 99 -3.79 -8.69 -3.61
N ALA A 100 -4.90 -8.09 -3.23
CA ALA A 100 -4.89 -7.08 -2.18
C ALA A 100 -6.09 -7.18 -1.26
N SER A 101 -5.95 -6.56 -0.09
CA SER A 101 -7.04 -6.30 0.83
C SER A 101 -6.99 -4.85 1.31
N THR A 102 -8.16 -4.23 1.43
CA THR A 102 -8.32 -2.88 1.97
C THR A 102 -9.31 -2.89 3.11
N VAL A 103 -8.91 -2.35 4.26
CA VAL A 103 -9.82 -2.10 5.38
C VAL A 103 -10.31 -0.66 5.28
N LEU A 104 -11.62 -0.51 5.24
CA LEU A 104 -12.30 0.77 5.09
C LEU A 104 -13.14 1.05 6.33
N ALA A 105 -13.20 2.32 6.72
CA ALA A 105 -14.06 2.79 7.80
C ALA A 105 -14.91 3.96 7.32
N PRO A 106 -16.23 3.92 7.52
CA PRO A 106 -17.07 5.10 7.35
C PRO A 106 -16.59 6.23 8.25
N TYR A 107 -16.58 7.45 7.72
CA TYR A 107 -15.99 8.62 8.37
C TYR A 107 -16.88 9.85 8.19
N ARG A 108 -16.93 10.69 9.22
CA ARG A 108 -17.59 11.99 9.20
C ARG A 108 -16.52 13.06 9.09
N PHE A 109 -16.40 13.67 7.91
CA PHE A 109 -15.40 14.70 7.65
C PHE A 109 -15.71 16.03 8.35
N ASP A 110 -16.98 16.32 8.63
CA ASP A 110 -17.41 17.51 9.39
C ASP A 110 -16.98 17.48 10.86
N ALA A 111 -16.97 16.28 11.44
CA ALA A 111 -16.65 16.06 12.86
C ALA A 111 -15.29 15.35 13.06
N GLU A 112 -14.55 15.12 11.98
CA GLU A 112 -13.26 14.40 11.97
C GLU A 112 -13.26 13.09 12.79
N GLN A 113 -14.33 12.29 12.67
CA GLN A 113 -14.48 11.06 13.45
C GLN A 113 -15.00 9.87 12.65
N PRO A 114 -14.55 8.63 12.98
CA PRO A 114 -15.16 7.42 12.44
C PRO A 114 -16.64 7.32 12.83
N ARG A 115 -17.46 6.72 11.96
CA ARG A 115 -18.86 6.41 12.23
C ARG A 115 -19.17 4.93 11.98
N ARG A 116 -20.32 4.50 12.49
CA ARG A 116 -20.85 3.16 12.20
C ARG A 116 -21.41 3.10 10.78
N LEU A 117 -21.40 1.89 10.22
CA LEU A 117 -22.18 1.58 9.01
C LEU A 117 -23.67 1.73 9.33
N SER A 118 -24.42 2.38 8.43
CA SER A 118 -25.88 2.36 8.47
C SER A 118 -26.40 0.98 8.05
N ASP A 119 -27.67 0.70 8.33
CA ASP A 119 -28.30 -0.56 7.94
C ASP A 119 -28.38 -0.69 6.41
N ALA A 120 -28.58 0.41 5.68
CA ALA A 120 -28.61 0.43 4.23
C ALA A 120 -27.21 0.18 3.62
N GLU A 121 -26.15 0.78 4.18
CA GLU A 121 -24.78 0.51 3.75
C GLU A 121 -24.39 -0.95 4.02
N ARG A 122 -24.77 -1.47 5.19
CA ARG A 122 -24.55 -2.88 5.54
C ARG A 122 -25.25 -3.80 4.56
N ALA A 123 -26.54 -3.59 4.30
CA ALA A 123 -27.33 -4.41 3.40
C ALA A 123 -26.79 -4.37 1.96
N MET A 124 -26.25 -3.24 1.51
CA MET A 124 -25.56 -3.15 0.22
C MET A 124 -24.27 -3.98 0.20
N LEU A 125 -23.41 -3.83 1.22
CA LEU A 125 -22.15 -4.59 1.30
C LEU A 125 -22.37 -6.11 1.40
N GLU A 126 -23.45 -6.54 2.04
CA GLU A 126 -23.81 -7.96 2.18
C GLU A 126 -24.08 -8.66 0.83
N GLN A 127 -24.43 -7.91 -0.22
CA GLN A 127 -24.63 -8.46 -1.57
C GLN A 127 -23.33 -8.95 -2.22
N PHE A 128 -22.19 -8.42 -1.78
CA PHE A 128 -20.86 -8.75 -2.28
C PHE A 128 -20.04 -9.56 -1.28
N LEU A 129 -20.68 -10.09 -0.23
CA LEU A 129 -19.98 -10.75 0.85
C LEU A 129 -19.58 -12.18 0.48
N GLU A 130 -18.27 -12.39 0.34
CA GLU A 130 -17.64 -13.69 0.22
C GLU A 130 -16.66 -13.87 1.39
N PRO A 131 -17.10 -14.47 2.52
CA PRO A 131 -16.30 -14.49 3.74
C PRO A 131 -15.00 -15.26 3.59
N GLU A 132 -13.89 -14.62 3.96
CA GLU A 132 -12.57 -15.23 3.98
C GLU A 132 -11.94 -15.15 5.37
N PRO A 133 -11.13 -16.17 5.76
CA PRO A 133 -10.37 -16.11 6.99
C PRO A 133 -9.40 -14.91 6.96
N ALA A 134 -9.24 -14.25 8.10
CA ALA A 134 -8.23 -13.18 8.19
C ALA A 134 -6.85 -13.77 7.89
N ALA A 135 -6.10 -13.16 6.99
CA ALA A 135 -4.68 -13.46 6.86
C ALA A 135 -3.97 -13.23 8.21
N LYS A 136 -3.07 -14.14 8.58
CA LYS A 136 -2.23 -13.93 9.77
C LYS A 136 -1.25 -12.80 9.50
N ARG A 137 -1.35 -11.74 10.29
CA ARG A 137 -0.48 -10.56 10.19
C ARG A 137 0.84 -10.80 10.95
N PRO A 138 2.00 -10.54 10.34
CA PRO A 138 3.25 -10.40 11.09
C PRO A 138 3.13 -9.24 12.08
N ALA A 139 3.65 -9.40 13.30
CA ALA A 139 3.68 -8.31 14.26
C ALA A 139 4.43 -7.12 13.65
N ALA A 140 3.81 -5.94 13.67
CA ALA A 140 4.52 -4.71 13.29
C ALA A 140 5.62 -4.48 14.31
N VAL A 141 6.84 -4.27 13.84
CA VAL A 141 7.94 -3.89 14.73
C VAL A 141 7.99 -2.36 14.79
N ALA A 142 8.32 -1.82 15.96
CA ALA A 142 8.36 -0.39 16.15
C ALA A 142 9.53 0.19 15.32
N VAL A 143 9.21 0.97 14.30
CA VAL A 143 10.19 1.87 13.67
C VAL A 143 10.46 3.00 14.66
N ARG A 144 11.68 3.05 15.19
CA ARG A 144 12.13 4.13 16.07
C ARG A 144 12.77 5.25 15.22
N PRO A 145 12.51 6.52 15.54
CA PRO A 145 13.24 7.62 14.93
C PRO A 145 14.75 7.44 15.13
N ALA A 146 15.49 7.42 14.04
CA ALA A 146 16.95 7.34 14.01
C ALA A 146 17.49 8.61 13.34
N PRO A 147 17.95 9.62 14.11
CA PRO A 147 18.12 11.00 13.64
C PRO A 147 18.99 11.17 12.39
N GLU A 148 19.91 10.23 12.13
CA GLU A 148 20.86 10.30 11.01
C GLU A 148 20.30 9.77 9.68
N ARG A 149 19.13 9.12 9.66
CA ARG A 149 18.58 8.41 8.48
C ARG A 149 17.07 8.57 8.33
N HIS A 150 16.60 9.80 8.10
CA HIS A 150 15.22 10.07 7.69
C HIS A 150 15.12 10.56 6.25
N TYR A 151 13.94 10.39 5.66
CA TYR A 151 13.58 11.00 4.39
C TYR A 151 12.53 12.11 4.62
N PRO A 152 12.79 13.36 4.21
CA PRO A 152 11.84 14.45 4.38
C PRO A 152 10.72 14.36 3.33
N VAL A 153 9.52 13.99 3.79
CA VAL A 153 8.31 13.88 2.98
C VAL A 153 7.66 15.25 2.85
N HIS A 154 7.73 15.81 1.64
CA HIS A 154 7.07 17.05 1.29
C HIS A 154 5.72 16.75 0.64
N VAL A 155 4.63 17.12 1.31
CA VAL A 155 3.27 17.01 0.76
C VAL A 155 3.09 18.03 -0.35
N ARG A 156 2.72 17.58 -1.55
CA ARG A 156 2.49 18.46 -2.69
C ARG A 156 1.01 18.87 -2.73
N PHE A 157 0.71 20.02 -3.33
CA PHE A 157 -0.68 20.49 -3.48
C PHE A 157 -1.57 19.47 -4.20
N SER A 158 -1.01 18.77 -5.21
CA SER A 158 -1.69 17.71 -5.96
C SER A 158 -2.02 16.45 -5.16
N ASP A 159 -1.37 16.26 -4.02
CA ASP A 159 -1.48 15.02 -3.24
C ASP A 159 -2.72 15.05 -2.34
N VAL A 160 -3.34 16.21 -2.21
CA VAL A 160 -4.40 16.49 -1.26
C VAL A 160 -5.76 16.42 -1.93
N ASP A 161 -6.70 15.76 -1.28
CA ASP A 161 -8.08 15.62 -1.73
C ASP A 161 -8.95 16.84 -1.35
N VAL A 162 -10.23 16.77 -1.72
CA VAL A 162 -11.23 17.80 -1.43
C VAL A 162 -11.41 18.07 0.07
N TYR A 163 -11.08 17.09 0.92
CA TYR A 163 -11.17 17.19 2.39
C TYR A 163 -9.88 17.73 3.02
N ARG A 164 -8.92 18.17 2.21
CA ARG A 164 -7.61 18.68 2.65
C ARG A 164 -6.72 17.62 3.30
N HIS A 165 -7.02 16.34 3.07
CA HIS A 165 -6.19 15.22 3.50
C HIS A 165 -5.36 14.69 2.33
N VAL A 166 -4.16 14.18 2.61
CA VAL A 166 -3.39 13.47 1.60
C VAL A 166 -4.13 12.20 1.16
N ASN A 167 -4.25 12.00 -0.15
CA ASN A 167 -4.83 10.81 -0.74
C ASN A 167 -4.03 9.56 -0.31
N ASN A 168 -4.74 8.54 0.17
CA ASN A 168 -4.18 7.26 0.60
C ASN A 168 -3.14 6.63 -0.36
N VAL A 169 -3.29 6.79 -1.67
CA VAL A 169 -2.35 6.24 -2.67
C VAL A 169 -0.97 6.91 -2.57
N MET A 170 -0.91 8.21 -2.28
CA MET A 170 0.33 8.98 -2.25
C MET A 170 1.30 8.51 -1.15
N TYR A 171 0.78 7.89 -0.10
CA TYR A 171 1.62 7.29 0.94
C TYR A 171 2.54 6.20 0.38
N PHE A 172 2.08 5.41 -0.60
CA PHE A 172 2.93 4.41 -1.26
C PHE A 172 4.11 5.06 -1.99
N GLU A 173 3.91 6.23 -2.59
CA GLU A 173 4.98 7.02 -3.21
C GLU A 173 5.95 7.54 -2.16
N TYR A 174 5.46 8.13 -1.06
CA TYR A 174 6.32 8.63 0.01
C TYR A 174 7.20 7.53 0.64
N PHE A 175 6.62 6.36 0.91
CA PHE A 175 7.37 5.21 1.40
C PHE A 175 8.31 4.62 0.33
N GLN A 176 7.98 4.75 -0.96
CA GLN A 176 8.87 4.37 -2.05
C GLN A 176 10.07 5.32 -2.16
N GLU A 177 9.86 6.63 -2.08
CA GLU A 177 10.92 7.64 -2.11
C GLU A 177 11.91 7.44 -0.95
N ALA A 178 11.40 7.27 0.28
CA ALA A 178 12.21 7.01 1.46
C ALA A 178 13.03 5.70 1.34
N ARG A 179 12.42 4.65 0.80
CA ARG A 179 13.09 3.38 0.55
C ARG A 179 14.16 3.47 -0.52
N ILE A 180 13.88 4.17 -1.62
CA ILE A 180 14.86 4.39 -2.70
C ILE A 180 16.07 5.13 -2.16
N ARG A 181 15.85 6.20 -1.38
CA ARG A 181 16.92 6.94 -0.69
C ARG A 181 17.83 5.99 0.10
N LEU A 182 17.24 5.20 1.00
CA LEU A 182 17.99 4.24 1.82
C LEU A 182 18.75 3.23 0.96
N ILE A 183 18.12 2.61 -0.04
CA ILE A 183 18.80 1.63 -0.90
C ILE A 183 19.93 2.26 -1.71
N THR A 184 19.76 3.50 -2.19
CA THR A 184 20.79 4.22 -2.95
C THR A 184 21.99 4.54 -2.06
N ASP A 185 21.75 5.01 -0.83
CA ASP A 185 22.81 5.26 0.14
C ASP A 185 23.58 3.96 0.44
N LEU A 186 22.86 2.85 0.62
CA LEU A 186 23.46 1.52 0.80
C LEU A 186 24.26 1.02 -0.40
N ALA A 187 23.76 1.24 -1.62
CA ALA A 187 24.46 0.84 -2.83
C ALA A 187 25.78 1.60 -3.02
N SER A 188 25.89 2.82 -2.47
CA SER A 188 27.13 3.60 -2.52
C SER A 188 28.24 3.05 -1.60
N GLU A 189 27.89 2.23 -0.60
CA GLU A 189 28.84 1.61 0.33
C GLU A 189 29.49 0.32 -0.22
N VAL A 190 28.92 -0.26 -1.28
CA VAL A 190 29.43 -1.50 -1.89
C VAL A 190 30.30 -1.17 -3.11
N ARG A 191 31.39 -1.94 -3.33
CA ARG A 191 32.30 -1.72 -4.47
C ARG A 191 31.55 -1.73 -5.81
N GLU A 192 32.07 -0.94 -6.76
CA GLU A 192 31.56 -0.78 -8.13
C GLU A 192 31.22 -2.13 -8.80
N GLY A 193 29.99 -2.24 -9.31
CA GLY A 193 29.57 -3.30 -10.24
C GLY A 193 28.26 -4.00 -9.89
N ALA A 194 27.82 -3.95 -8.63
CA ALA A 194 26.66 -4.71 -8.20
C ALA A 194 25.36 -3.90 -8.33
N ARG A 195 24.61 -4.12 -9.41
CA ARG A 195 23.29 -3.50 -9.61
C ARG A 195 22.21 -4.30 -8.90
N TYR A 196 21.54 -3.68 -7.93
CA TYR A 196 20.36 -4.25 -7.30
C TYR A 196 19.14 -4.07 -8.21
N HIS A 197 18.60 -5.17 -8.73
CA HIS A 197 17.29 -5.16 -9.35
C HIS A 197 16.29 -5.70 -8.33
N PHE A 198 15.74 -4.80 -7.53
CA PHE A 198 14.69 -5.16 -6.59
C PHE A 198 13.31 -5.09 -7.24
N VAL A 199 12.50 -6.12 -7.00
CA VAL A 199 11.07 -6.08 -7.23
C VAL A 199 10.33 -6.08 -5.89
N VAL A 200 9.18 -5.42 -5.84
CA VAL A 200 8.32 -5.43 -4.66
C VAL A 200 7.46 -6.68 -4.70
N ALA A 201 7.52 -7.51 -3.65
CA ALA A 201 6.66 -8.69 -3.50
C ALA A 201 5.45 -8.41 -2.61
N GLN A 202 5.58 -7.51 -1.63
CA GLN A 202 4.50 -7.11 -0.74
C GLN A 202 4.67 -5.67 -0.27
N THR A 203 3.57 -4.92 -0.19
CA THR A 203 3.48 -3.61 0.47
C THR A 203 2.23 -3.56 1.33
N ASP A 204 2.41 -3.37 2.62
CA ASP A 204 1.33 -3.14 3.57
C ASP A 204 1.44 -1.71 4.09
N VAL A 205 0.32 -0.99 4.19
CA VAL A 205 0.27 0.38 4.73
C VAL A 205 -0.85 0.49 5.76
N ASP A 206 -0.54 0.96 6.96
CA ASP A 206 -1.52 1.36 7.98
C ASP A 206 -1.59 2.89 8.04
N TYR A 207 -2.82 3.42 8.03
CA TYR A 207 -3.11 4.85 8.11
C TYR A 207 -3.68 5.15 9.49
N HIS A 208 -2.94 5.88 10.34
CA HIS A 208 -3.36 6.20 11.70
C HIS A 208 -3.98 7.59 11.79
N ARG A 209 -3.37 8.58 11.13
CA ARG A 209 -3.85 9.96 11.05
C ARG A 209 -3.53 10.54 9.67
N ALA A 210 -4.42 11.40 9.18
CA ALA A 210 -4.26 12.04 7.89
C ALA A 210 -3.07 13.01 7.90
N LEU A 211 -2.28 12.98 6.83
CA LEU A 211 -1.31 14.02 6.52
C LEU A 211 -2.05 15.20 5.88
N THR A 212 -1.56 16.41 6.11
CA THR A 212 -2.11 17.65 5.55
C THR A 212 -1.02 18.44 4.84
N LEU A 213 -1.45 19.34 3.94
CA LEU A 213 -0.52 20.27 3.29
C LEU A 213 0.08 21.23 4.33
N ARG A 214 1.41 21.27 4.40
CA ARG A 214 2.17 22.16 5.29
C ARG A 214 3.49 22.58 4.61
N SER A 215 4.11 23.64 5.13
CA SER A 215 5.39 24.14 4.62
C SER A 215 6.56 23.24 4.98
N ASP A 216 6.62 22.81 6.25
CA ASP A 216 7.70 21.97 6.74
C ASP A 216 7.41 20.50 6.43
N PRO A 217 8.41 19.71 6.00
CA PRO A 217 8.22 18.31 5.68
C PRO A 217 7.83 17.48 6.91
N TYR A 218 7.22 16.33 6.65
CA TYR A 218 7.16 15.23 7.61
C TYR A 218 8.43 14.39 7.52
N ASP A 219 8.74 13.63 8.57
CA ASP A 219 9.85 12.68 8.54
C ASP A 219 9.34 11.25 8.33
N CYS A 220 9.92 10.59 7.33
CA CYS A 220 9.77 9.16 7.10
C CYS A 220 11.03 8.43 7.56
N TRP A 221 10.89 7.61 8.58
CA TRP A 221 11.93 6.75 9.14
C TRP A 221 11.82 5.38 8.49
N THR A 222 12.92 4.81 8.00
CA THR A 222 12.90 3.51 7.32
C THR A 222 14.05 2.65 7.82
N ARG A 223 13.76 1.36 8.06
CA ARG A 223 14.74 0.40 8.54
C ARG A 223 14.61 -0.97 7.90
N ILE A 224 15.66 -1.78 8.04
CA ILE A 224 15.66 -3.20 7.64
C ILE A 224 15.16 -4.03 8.83
N ALA A 225 14.00 -4.67 8.67
CA ALA A 225 13.39 -5.49 9.70
C ALA A 225 13.89 -6.95 9.68
N SER A 226 14.17 -7.50 8.49
CA SER A 226 14.73 -8.85 8.35
C SER A 226 15.34 -9.08 6.97
N VAL A 227 16.29 -10.01 6.90
CA VAL A 227 16.99 -10.40 5.66
C VAL A 227 16.86 -11.91 5.45
N GLY A 228 16.19 -12.29 4.36
CA GLY A 228 16.07 -13.67 3.88
C GLY A 228 17.16 -14.02 2.87
N THR A 229 17.02 -15.17 2.22
CA THR A 229 18.01 -15.64 1.21
C THR A 229 18.07 -14.72 -0.01
N SER A 230 16.91 -14.31 -0.52
CA SER A 230 16.75 -13.46 -1.71
C SER A 230 15.80 -12.28 -1.47
N SER A 231 15.42 -12.03 -0.21
CA SER A 231 14.46 -10.99 0.15
C SER A 231 14.92 -10.15 1.34
N VAL A 232 14.47 -8.90 1.36
CA VAL A 232 14.66 -8.01 2.51
C VAL A 232 13.31 -7.40 2.88
N THR A 233 12.96 -7.48 4.16
CA THR A 233 11.79 -6.80 4.71
C THR A 233 12.22 -5.47 5.28
N MET A 234 11.56 -4.40 4.87
CA MET A 234 11.77 -3.05 5.37
C MET A 234 10.50 -2.58 6.05
N GLU A 235 10.65 -1.83 7.13
CA GLU A 235 9.54 -1.14 7.79
C GLU A 235 9.82 0.35 7.82
N ALA A 236 8.76 1.13 7.65
CA ALA A 236 8.83 2.58 7.66
C ALA A 236 7.68 3.19 8.46
N ALA A 237 7.90 4.39 9.00
CA ALA A 237 6.90 5.16 9.70
C ALA A 237 7.03 6.64 9.38
N ILE A 238 5.89 7.30 9.15
CA ILE A 238 5.80 8.76 9.08
C ILE A 238 5.31 9.27 10.43
N THR A 239 6.03 10.21 11.03
CA THR A 239 5.74 10.76 12.38
C THR A 239 5.21 12.19 12.32
N ALA A 240 4.54 12.62 13.39
CA ALA A 240 4.18 14.01 13.55
C ALA A 240 5.45 14.88 13.70
N PRO A 241 5.55 16.03 13.02
CA PRO A 241 6.76 16.87 13.11
C PRO A 241 7.00 17.45 14.50
N GLU A 242 5.92 17.70 15.24
CA GLU A 242 5.96 18.17 16.63
C GLU A 242 6.23 17.08 17.67
N ASP A 243 6.04 15.79 17.31
CA ASP A 243 6.19 14.65 18.21
C ASP A 243 6.53 13.38 17.42
N THR A 244 7.80 12.97 17.48
CA THR A 244 8.29 11.79 16.77
C THR A 244 7.74 10.46 17.32
N ASP A 245 7.15 10.44 18.52
CA ASP A 245 6.49 9.24 19.05
C ASP A 245 5.07 9.06 18.47
N THR A 246 4.47 10.15 17.98
CA THR A 246 3.18 10.10 17.30
C THR A 246 3.35 9.63 15.86
N VAL A 247 3.04 8.36 15.59
CA VAL A 247 3.06 7.79 14.24
C VAL A 247 1.76 8.05 13.49
N LEU A 248 1.87 8.70 12.33
CA LEU A 248 0.76 9.05 11.45
C LEU A 248 0.45 7.95 10.44
N ALA A 249 1.47 7.25 9.95
CA ALA A 249 1.32 6.09 9.08
C ALA A 249 2.50 5.14 9.20
N ARG A 250 2.27 3.86 8.90
CA ARG A 250 3.31 2.82 8.86
C ARG A 250 3.27 2.07 7.54
N ALA A 251 4.42 1.62 7.09
CA ALA A 251 4.53 0.69 5.98
C ALA A 251 5.43 -0.49 6.31
N ARG A 252 5.10 -1.63 5.72
CA ARG A 252 5.96 -2.82 5.66
C ARG A 252 6.09 -3.23 4.21
N VAL A 253 7.32 -3.35 3.71
CA VAL A 253 7.61 -3.67 2.32
C VAL A 253 8.55 -4.87 2.26
N VAL A 254 8.24 -5.85 1.41
CA VAL A 254 9.14 -6.96 1.10
C VAL A 254 9.69 -6.77 -0.30
N LEU A 255 11.00 -6.58 -0.38
CA LEU A 255 11.73 -6.57 -1.65
C LEU A 255 12.34 -7.94 -1.91
N VAL A 256 12.38 -8.32 -3.17
CA VAL A 256 13.05 -9.53 -3.65
C VAL A 256 14.14 -9.12 -4.62
N LEU A 257 15.36 -9.60 -4.39
CA LEU A 257 16.44 -9.46 -5.33
C LEU A 257 16.13 -10.33 -6.55
N PHE A 258 16.11 -9.70 -7.71
CA PHE A 258 15.63 -10.26 -8.96
C PHE A 258 16.75 -10.30 -9.99
N ASP A 259 16.86 -11.40 -10.73
CA ASP A 259 17.73 -11.47 -11.90
C ASP A 259 16.93 -11.06 -13.15
N PRO A 260 17.26 -9.93 -13.80
CA PRO A 260 16.54 -9.47 -14.98
C PRO A 260 16.71 -10.39 -16.20
N ALA A 261 17.78 -11.19 -16.28
CA ALA A 261 18.00 -12.11 -17.39
C ALA A 261 17.09 -13.34 -17.30
N THR A 262 16.96 -13.92 -16.09
CA THR A 262 16.15 -15.13 -15.88
C THR A 262 14.73 -14.84 -15.41
N GLN A 263 14.43 -13.60 -15.02
CA GLN A 263 13.17 -13.17 -14.42
C GLN A 263 12.81 -13.97 -13.16
N ARG A 264 13.79 -14.29 -12.32
CA ARG A 264 13.63 -15.09 -11.10
C ARG A 264 14.29 -14.43 -9.88
N PRO A 265 13.80 -14.74 -8.66
CA PRO A 265 14.52 -14.39 -7.44
C PRO A 265 15.94 -14.98 -7.44
N THR A 266 16.92 -14.22 -6.98
CA THR A 266 18.31 -14.67 -6.84
C THR A 266 18.84 -14.37 -5.44
N PRO A 267 19.68 -15.25 -4.83
CA PRO A 267 20.27 -14.99 -3.53
C PRO A 267 21.12 -13.71 -3.51
N PHE A 268 21.20 -13.07 -2.34
CA PHE A 268 22.15 -11.97 -2.14
C PHE A 268 23.59 -12.47 -2.23
N PRO A 269 24.49 -11.77 -2.95
CA PRO A 269 25.94 -11.97 -2.81
C PRO A 269 26.39 -11.77 -1.36
N ASP A 270 27.43 -12.47 -0.91
CA ASP A 270 27.88 -12.48 0.49
C ASP A 270 28.17 -11.08 1.05
N GLU A 271 28.84 -10.22 0.27
CA GLU A 271 29.15 -8.83 0.66
C GLU A 271 27.86 -8.00 0.90
N HIS A 272 26.86 -8.20 0.04
CA HIS A 272 25.57 -7.50 0.14
C HIS A 272 24.78 -8.02 1.33
N ARG A 273 24.78 -9.33 1.52
CA ARG A 273 24.12 -9.97 2.64
C ARG A 273 24.70 -9.47 3.97
N ALA A 274 26.03 -9.40 4.07
CA ALA A 274 26.71 -8.88 5.25
C ALA A 274 26.37 -7.41 5.53
N LEU A 275 26.28 -6.56 4.50
CA LEU A 275 25.82 -5.17 4.67
C LEU A 275 24.39 -5.10 5.22
N LEU A 276 23.45 -5.82 4.60
CA LEU A 276 22.04 -5.85 5.02
C LEU A 276 21.89 -6.38 6.46
N ASP A 277 22.62 -7.44 6.82
CA ASP A 277 22.60 -8.00 8.18
C ASP A 277 23.18 -7.02 9.22
N ARG A 278 24.27 -6.29 8.91
CA ARG A 278 24.80 -5.26 9.81
C ARG A 278 23.78 -4.16 10.10
N LEU A 279 23.04 -3.74 9.08
CA LEU A 279 22.03 -2.69 9.22
C LEU A 279 20.80 -3.16 9.98
N ALA A 280 20.40 -4.42 9.75
CA ALA A 280 19.33 -5.04 10.53
C ALA A 280 19.67 -5.17 12.02
N ALA A 281 20.97 -5.23 12.36
CA ALA A 281 21.48 -5.33 13.72
C ALA A 281 21.86 -3.99 14.37
N ALA A 282 21.94 -2.90 13.60
CA ALA A 282 22.39 -1.59 14.07
C ALA A 282 21.28 -0.76 14.77
N GLU A 283 20.10 -1.34 14.98
CA GLU A 283 18.89 -0.69 15.50
C GLU A 283 18.14 -1.57 16.52
#